data_AF-A0A2J8QYZ5-F1
#
_entry.id   AF-A0A2J8QYZ5-F1
#
_cell.length_a   1.000
_cell.length_b   1.000
_cell.length_c   1.000
_cell.angle_alpha   90.00
_cell.angle_beta   90.00
_cell.angle_gamma   90.00
#
_symmetry.space_group_name_H-M   'P 1'
#
loop_
_entity.id
_entity.type
_entity.pdbx_description
1 polymer ?
#
loop_
_entity_poly.entity_id
_entity_poly.type
_entity_poly.pdbx_seq_one_letter_code
_entity_poly.pdbx_strand_id
1 'polypeptide(L)'
;MGGAVSAGEDNDELIDNLKEAQYIRTELVEQAFRAIDRADYYLEEFKENAYKDLAWKHGNIHLSAPCIYSEVMEALDLQPGLSFLNLGSGTGYLSSMVGLILGPFGVNHGVELHSDVIEYAKQKLDFFIRTSDSF
;
A
#
# COMPACT_ATOMS: atom_id res chain seq x y z
N MET A 1 16.34 14.37 5.26
CA MET A 1 15.76 13.88 3.99
C MET A 1 14.26 14.08 4.07
N GLY A 2 13.80 15.30 3.77
CA GLY A 2 12.39 15.68 3.89
C GLY A 2 12.15 16.79 2.89
N GLY A 3 12.03 16.41 1.62
CA GLY A 3 11.63 17.32 0.56
C GLY A 3 10.11 17.44 0.61
N ALA A 4 9.62 18.57 1.11
CA ALA A 4 8.22 18.92 1.04
C ALA A 4 7.82 19.16 -0.42
N VAL A 5 7.20 18.19 -1.11
CA VAL A 5 6.30 18.37 -2.29
C VAL A 5 6.00 17.02 -2.97
N SER A 6 5.15 16.18 -2.37
CA SER A 6 4.50 15.09 -3.11
C SER A 6 3.16 14.80 -2.44
N ALA A 7 2.28 15.82 -2.45
CA ALA A 7 0.89 15.62 -2.12
C ALA A 7 0.11 15.64 -3.43
N GLY A 8 -0.76 14.66 -3.64
CA GLY A 8 -1.76 14.66 -4.72
C GLY A 8 -3.13 15.08 -4.19
N GLU A 9 -4.01 15.53 -5.09
CA GLU A 9 -5.44 15.71 -4.82
C GLU A 9 -6.15 14.35 -4.68
N ASP A 10 -5.66 13.33 -5.40
CA ASP A 10 -6.13 11.95 -5.34
C ASP A 10 -4.97 10.93 -5.37
N ASN A 11 -5.33 9.63 -5.41
CA ASN A 11 -4.35 8.56 -5.46
C ASN A 11 -3.51 8.61 -6.75
N ASP A 12 -4.12 8.92 -7.89
CA ASP A 12 -3.43 8.92 -9.18
C ASP A 12 -2.39 10.04 -9.28
N GLU A 13 -2.71 11.24 -8.80
CA GLU A 13 -1.76 12.34 -8.74
C GLU A 13 -0.64 12.07 -7.73
N LEU A 14 -0.92 11.41 -6.60
CA LEU A 14 0.13 10.94 -5.69
C LEU A 14 1.08 9.98 -6.44
N ILE A 15 0.56 9.03 -7.21
CA ILE A 15 1.39 8.06 -7.95
C ILE A 15 2.21 8.77 -9.04
N ASP A 16 1.62 9.73 -9.76
CA ASP A 16 2.33 10.54 -10.75
C ASP A 16 3.53 11.27 -10.13
N ASN A 17 3.32 11.93 -8.99
CA ASN A 17 4.40 12.61 -8.26
C ASN A 17 5.53 11.65 -7.84
N LEU A 18 5.18 10.44 -7.37
CA LEU A 18 6.18 9.43 -6.98
C LEU A 18 6.96 8.89 -8.19
N LYS A 19 6.33 8.78 -9.36
CA LYS A 19 7.00 8.42 -10.62
C LYS A 19 7.93 9.52 -11.11
N GLU A 20 7.46 10.77 -11.12
CA GLU A 20 8.29 11.93 -11.49
C GLU A 20 9.53 12.04 -10.59
N ALA A 21 9.36 11.79 -9.30
CA ALA A 21 10.43 11.73 -8.31
C ALA A 21 11.32 10.46 -8.39
N GLN A 22 11.05 9.54 -9.32
CA GLN A 22 11.79 8.29 -9.55
C GLN A 22 11.74 7.27 -8.40
N TYR A 23 10.76 7.38 -7.51
CA TYR A 23 10.48 6.38 -6.48
C TYR A 23 9.74 5.15 -7.03
N ILE A 24 8.85 5.35 -7.99
CA ILE A 24 8.21 4.28 -8.77
C ILE A 24 8.83 4.28 -10.18
N ARG A 25 9.35 3.14 -10.62
CA ARG A 25 10.13 3.04 -11.87
C ARG A 25 9.61 1.96 -12.80
N THR A 26 8.97 0.94 -12.25
CA THR A 26 8.44 -0.20 -13.00
C THR A 26 6.93 -0.10 -13.18
N GLU A 27 6.45 -0.50 -14.35
CA GLU A 27 5.02 -0.49 -14.69
C GLU A 27 4.19 -1.36 -13.74
N LEU A 28 4.74 -2.51 -13.34
CA LEU A 28 4.06 -3.44 -12.43
C LEU A 28 3.84 -2.83 -11.03
N VAL A 29 4.82 -2.09 -10.52
CA VAL A 29 4.67 -1.38 -9.24
C VAL A 29 3.68 -0.22 -9.39
N GLU A 30 3.76 0.56 -10.46
CA GLU A 30 2.78 1.62 -10.73
C GLU A 30 1.35 1.08 -10.75
N GLN A 31 1.10 0.01 -11.50
CA GLN A 31 -0.22 -0.60 -11.62
C GLN A 31 -0.76 -1.04 -10.25
N ALA A 32 0.09 -1.65 -9.40
CA ALA A 32 -0.32 -2.06 -8.06
C ALA A 32 -0.67 -0.86 -7.16
N PHE A 33 0.07 0.24 -7.24
CA PHE A 33 -0.21 1.45 -6.47
C PHE A 33 -1.49 2.17 -6.93
N ARG A 34 -1.78 2.19 -8.24
CA ARG A 34 -3.02 2.77 -8.77
C ARG A 34 -4.25 1.92 -8.48
N ALA A 35 -4.11 0.60 -8.50
CA ALA A 35 -5.20 -0.32 -8.22
C ALA A 35 -5.69 -0.26 -6.76
N ILE A 36 -4.83 0.19 -5.83
CA ILE A 36 -5.15 0.23 -4.41
C ILE A 36 -5.10 1.66 -3.90
N ASP A 37 -6.27 2.28 -3.79
CA ASP A 37 -6.40 3.60 -3.23
C ASP A 37 -5.90 3.62 -1.77
N ARG A 38 -4.89 4.46 -1.53
CA ARG A 38 -4.29 4.63 -0.21
C ARG A 38 -5.30 5.13 0.84
N ALA A 39 -6.27 5.97 0.47
CA ALA A 39 -7.26 6.50 1.39
C ALA A 39 -8.20 5.43 1.96
N ASP A 40 -8.41 4.33 1.24
CA ASP A 40 -9.21 3.21 1.72
C ASP A 40 -8.57 2.51 2.91
N TYR A 41 -7.26 2.66 3.11
CA TYR A 41 -6.51 2.09 4.24
C TYR A 41 -6.34 3.08 5.41
N TYR A 42 -6.94 4.26 5.32
CA TYR A 42 -7.08 5.20 6.42
C TYR A 42 -8.38 4.97 7.21
N LEU A 43 -8.39 5.50 8.43
CA LEU A 43 -9.64 5.79 9.13
C LEU A 43 -10.31 7.02 8.49
N GLU A 44 -11.64 7.00 8.43
CA GLU A 44 -12.44 8.00 7.70
C GLU A 44 -12.08 9.45 8.09
N GLU A 45 -11.91 9.70 9.37
CA GLU A 45 -11.59 11.02 9.94
C GLU A 45 -10.19 11.54 9.58
N PHE A 46 -9.32 10.71 9.00
CA PHE A 46 -7.94 11.09 8.65
C PHE A 46 -7.63 11.02 7.14
N LYS A 47 -8.63 10.73 6.29
CA LYS A 47 -8.45 10.57 4.84
C LYS A 47 -7.86 11.81 4.14
N GLU A 48 -8.04 13.01 4.70
CA GLU A 48 -7.42 14.25 4.21
C GLU A 48 -5.88 14.21 4.15
N ASN A 49 -5.25 13.25 4.82
CA ASN A 49 -3.81 13.06 4.83
C ASN A 49 -3.36 11.85 3.99
N ALA A 50 -4.28 11.16 3.32
CA ALA A 50 -3.98 9.92 2.60
C ALA A 50 -3.01 10.13 1.44
N TYR A 51 -3.20 11.20 0.66
CA TYR A 51 -2.44 11.45 -0.56
C TYR A 51 -1.19 12.30 -0.36
N LYS A 52 -0.73 12.42 0.90
CA LYS A 52 0.52 13.08 1.24
C LYS A 52 1.60 12.02 1.39
N ASP A 53 2.81 12.32 0.92
CA ASP A 53 3.98 11.47 1.15
C ASP A 53 4.45 11.51 2.62
N LEU A 54 3.59 11.02 3.53
CA LEU A 54 3.79 11.03 4.98
C LEU A 54 3.31 9.71 5.56
N ALA A 55 4.04 9.26 6.58
CA ALA A 55 3.56 8.16 7.41
C ALA A 55 2.40 8.64 8.29
N TRP A 56 1.46 7.74 8.54
CA TRP A 56 0.32 7.99 9.43
C TRP A 56 0.29 6.92 10.53
N LYS A 57 -0.06 7.36 11.75
CA LYS A 57 -0.19 6.49 12.91
C LYS A 57 -1.38 6.92 13.77
N HIS A 58 -2.19 5.96 14.17
CA HIS A 58 -3.26 6.16 15.14
C HIS A 58 -3.40 4.89 16.01
N GLY A 59 -3.15 5.02 17.32
CA GLY A 59 -3.07 3.84 18.21
C GLY A 59 -1.99 2.85 17.74
N ASN A 60 -2.39 1.59 17.54
CA ASN A 60 -1.53 0.53 17.00
C ASN A 60 -1.47 0.52 15.47
N ILE A 61 -2.39 1.23 14.78
CA ILE A 61 -2.43 1.29 13.32
C ILE A 61 -1.31 2.20 12.83
N HIS A 62 -0.53 1.71 11.88
CA HIS A 62 0.53 2.45 11.21
C HIS A 62 0.50 2.17 9.70
N LEU A 63 0.62 3.24 8.92
CA LEU A 63 0.76 3.20 7.48
C LEU A 63 2.00 4.02 7.10
N SER A 64 2.99 3.37 6.49
CA SER A 64 4.23 4.03 6.10
C SER A 64 4.00 5.06 4.99
N ALA A 65 4.96 5.97 4.80
CA ALA A 65 4.91 6.92 3.70
C ALA A 65 4.91 6.17 2.34
N PRO A 66 4.16 6.67 1.34
CA PRO A 66 4.15 6.14 -0.03
C PRO A 66 5.55 5.87 -0.61
N CYS A 67 6.49 6.82 -0.47
CA CYS A 67 7.85 6.68 -0.99
C CYS A 67 8.61 5.47 -0.39
N ILE A 68 8.31 5.11 0.85
CA ILE A 68 8.90 3.93 1.51
C ILE A 68 8.33 2.66 0.92
N TYR A 69 7.02 2.60 0.67
CA TYR A 69 6.41 1.43 0.03
C TYR A 69 6.91 1.24 -1.40
N SER A 70 7.08 2.32 -2.16
CA SER A 70 7.56 2.23 -3.55
C SER A 70 8.99 1.70 -3.60
N GLU A 71 9.89 2.21 -2.75
CA GLU A 71 11.27 1.71 -2.67
C GLU A 71 11.33 0.23 -2.28
N VAL A 72 10.49 -0.20 -1.33
CA VAL A 72 10.39 -1.61 -0.93
C VAL A 72 9.88 -2.48 -2.08
N MET A 73 8.79 -2.07 -2.75
CA MET A 73 8.19 -2.82 -3.85
C MET A 73 9.17 -2.96 -5.04
N GLU A 74 9.88 -1.88 -5.36
CA GLU A 74 10.90 -1.84 -6.38
C GLU A 74 12.12 -2.71 -6.04
N ALA A 75 12.54 -2.73 -4.77
CA ALA A 75 13.70 -3.52 -4.34
C ALA A 75 13.42 -5.01 -4.23
N LEU A 76 12.16 -5.41 -3.99
CA LEU A 76 11.76 -6.81 -3.82
C LEU A 76 11.69 -7.59 -5.14
N ASP A 77 11.66 -6.91 -6.29
CA ASP A 77 11.53 -7.52 -7.63
C ASP A 77 10.44 -8.60 -7.67
N LEU A 78 9.24 -8.22 -7.24
CA LEU A 78 8.11 -9.13 -7.11
C LEU A 78 7.64 -9.62 -8.48
N GLN A 79 7.38 -10.93 -8.57
CA GLN A 79 6.93 -11.60 -9.78
C GLN A 79 5.74 -12.52 -9.48
N PRO A 80 4.84 -12.76 -10.46
CA PRO A 80 3.74 -13.69 -10.31
C PRO A 80 4.19 -15.08 -9.83
N GLY A 81 3.46 -15.66 -8.88
CA GLY A 81 3.72 -17.00 -8.34
C GLY A 81 4.78 -17.08 -7.24
N LEU A 82 5.44 -15.97 -6.86
CA LEU A 82 6.38 -15.98 -5.72
C LEU A 82 5.66 -16.13 -4.37
N SER A 83 6.44 -16.46 -3.35
CA SER A 83 6.02 -16.48 -1.95
C SER A 83 6.58 -15.26 -1.21
N PHE A 84 5.73 -14.57 -0.45
CA PHE A 84 6.06 -13.37 0.29
C PHE A 84 5.61 -13.46 1.75
N LEU A 85 6.45 -12.92 2.65
CA LEU A 85 6.18 -12.81 4.09
C LEU A 85 6.39 -11.37 4.55
N ASN A 86 5.33 -10.77 5.09
CA ASN A 86 5.31 -9.44 5.66
C ASN A 86 5.28 -9.50 7.20
N LEU A 87 6.36 -9.11 7.86
CA LEU A 87 6.44 -9.06 9.32
C LEU A 87 6.11 -7.65 9.82
N GLY A 88 5.06 -7.51 10.62
CA GLY A 88 4.46 -6.22 10.95
C GLY A 88 3.55 -5.75 9.81
N SER A 89 2.60 -6.59 9.40
CA SER A 89 1.77 -6.34 8.21
C SER A 89 0.87 -5.10 8.31
N GLY A 90 0.68 -4.55 9.52
CA GLY A 90 0.02 -3.27 9.72
C GLY A 90 -1.39 -3.24 9.15
N THR A 91 -1.75 -2.16 8.45
CA THR A 91 -3.07 -1.99 7.80
C THR A 91 -3.37 -3.00 6.70
N GLY A 92 -2.40 -3.83 6.30
CA GLY A 92 -2.52 -4.72 5.15
C GLY A 92 -2.25 -4.05 3.80
N TYR A 93 -2.04 -2.73 3.73
CA TYR A 93 -1.86 -1.99 2.47
C TYR A 93 -0.76 -2.57 1.57
N LEU A 94 0.44 -2.78 2.13
CA LEU A 94 1.55 -3.40 1.39
C LEU A 94 1.20 -4.82 0.96
N SER A 95 0.62 -5.61 1.88
CA SER A 95 0.23 -6.99 1.57
C SER A 95 -0.79 -7.04 0.45
N SER A 96 -1.76 -6.13 0.38
CA SER A 96 -2.72 -6.09 -0.73
C SER A 96 -2.03 -5.77 -2.06
N MET A 97 -1.13 -4.78 -2.10
CA MET A 97 -0.38 -4.44 -3.33
C MET A 97 0.50 -5.61 -3.80
N VAL A 98 1.20 -6.25 -2.87
CA VAL A 98 1.99 -7.45 -3.18
C VAL A 98 1.10 -8.57 -3.70
N GLY A 99 -0.07 -8.77 -3.11
CA GLY A 99 -1.03 -9.79 -3.54
C GLY A 99 -1.44 -9.64 -5.01
N LEU A 100 -1.67 -8.41 -5.48
CA LEU A 100 -1.96 -8.13 -6.88
C LEU A 100 -0.81 -8.55 -7.81
N ILE A 101 0.42 -8.21 -7.45
CA ILE A 101 1.61 -8.54 -8.26
C ILE A 101 1.85 -10.05 -8.30
N LEU A 102 1.72 -10.73 -7.17
CA LEU A 102 1.94 -12.17 -7.07
C LEU A 102 0.87 -12.99 -7.81
N GLY A 103 -0.34 -12.45 -7.94
CA GLY A 103 -1.45 -13.07 -8.64
C GLY A 103 -1.98 -14.36 -7.96
N PRO A 104 -2.88 -15.09 -8.65
CA PRO A 104 -3.65 -16.19 -8.04
C PRO A 104 -2.82 -17.43 -7.68
N PHE A 105 -1.59 -17.53 -8.20
CA PHE A 105 -0.68 -18.65 -7.93
C PHE A 105 0.41 -18.31 -6.92
N GLY A 106 0.43 -17.07 -6.42
CA GLY A 106 1.38 -16.64 -5.41
C GLY A 106 0.94 -16.97 -3.98
N VAL A 107 1.88 -16.80 -3.05
CA VAL A 107 1.62 -16.96 -1.60
C VAL A 107 1.98 -15.66 -0.91
N ASN A 108 1.06 -15.13 -0.09
CA ASN A 108 1.24 -13.87 0.61
C ASN A 108 0.81 -14.01 2.07
N HIS A 109 1.79 -13.99 2.98
CA HIS A 109 1.56 -14.10 4.41
C HIS A 109 1.89 -12.79 5.13
N GLY A 110 0.97 -12.35 6.00
CA GLY A 110 1.20 -11.26 6.94
C GLY A 110 1.25 -11.78 8.38
N VAL A 111 2.20 -11.28 9.18
CA VAL A 111 2.28 -11.51 10.62
C VAL A 111 2.16 -10.16 11.32
N GLU A 112 1.24 -10.06 12.27
CA GLU A 112 0.99 -8.85 13.04
C GLU A 112 0.80 -9.21 14.52
N LEU A 113 1.30 -8.36 15.40
CA LEU A 113 1.28 -8.57 16.86
C LEU A 113 -0.08 -8.18 17.46
N HIS A 114 -0.68 -7.12 16.93
CA HIS A 114 -1.87 -6.48 17.49
C HIS A 114 -3.15 -7.02 16.85
N SER A 115 -4.03 -7.63 17.66
CA SER A 115 -5.27 -8.26 17.16
C SER A 115 -6.24 -7.27 16.53
N ASP A 116 -6.31 -6.05 17.05
CA ASP A 116 -7.07 -4.93 16.49
C ASP A 116 -6.55 -4.54 15.09
N VAL A 117 -5.24 -4.59 14.88
CA VAL A 117 -4.62 -4.29 13.59
C VAL A 117 -4.85 -5.42 12.58
N ILE A 118 -4.81 -6.69 13.01
CA ILE A 118 -5.17 -7.85 12.16
C ILE A 118 -6.61 -7.71 11.66
N GLU A 119 -7.55 -7.40 12.56
CA GLU A 119 -8.95 -7.27 12.21
C GLU A 119 -9.16 -6.10 11.24
N TYR A 120 -8.50 -4.96 11.49
CA TYR A 120 -8.52 -3.82 10.58
C TYR A 120 -8.00 -4.19 9.19
N ALA A 121 -6.87 -4.88 9.09
CA ALA A 121 -6.28 -5.29 7.82
C ALA A 121 -7.20 -6.22 7.02
N LYS A 122 -7.85 -7.18 7.70
CA LYS A 122 -8.84 -8.06 7.08
C LYS A 122 -10.05 -7.30 6.54
N GLN A 123 -10.56 -6.34 7.31
CA GLN A 123 -11.67 -5.49 6.87
C GLN A 123 -11.30 -4.67 5.63
N LYS A 124 -10.08 -4.12 5.58
CA LYS A 124 -9.61 -3.38 4.40
C LYS A 124 -9.41 -4.27 3.17
N LEU A 125 -8.88 -5.49 3.37
CA LEU A 125 -8.78 -6.47 2.30
C LEU A 125 -10.15 -6.92 1.78
N ASP A 126 -11.09 -7.22 2.68
CA ASP A 126 -12.46 -7.60 2.31
C ASP A 126 -13.19 -6.48 1.59
N PHE A 127 -12.98 -5.23 2.00
CA PHE A 127 -13.48 -4.06 1.30
C PHE A 127 -12.92 -3.99 -0.12
N PHE A 128 -11.59 -4.05 -0.26
CA PHE A 128 -10.91 -4.03 -1.55
C PHE A 128 -11.42 -5.12 -2.50
N ILE A 129 -11.53 -6.37 -2.04
CA ILE A 129 -12.04 -7.49 -2.86
C ILE A 129 -13.47 -7.25 -3.37
N ARG A 130 -14.29 -6.50 -2.62
CA ARG A 130 -15.69 -6.25 -3.00
C ARG A 130 -15.88 -5.05 -3.90
N THR A 131 -14.97 -4.08 -3.86
CA THR A 131 -15.11 -2.79 -4.55
C THR A 131 -14.16 -2.63 -5.71
N SER A 132 -13.12 -3.46 -5.80
CA SER A 132 -12.12 -3.38 -6.85
C SER A 132 -12.55 -4.18 -8.08
N ASP A 133 -12.44 -3.54 -9.25
CA ASP A 133 -12.50 -4.20 -10.56
C ASP A 133 -11.15 -4.79 -10.98
N SER A 134 -10.14 -4.81 -10.09
CA SER A 134 -8.77 -5.26 -10.39
C SER A 134 -8.61 -6.79 -10.45
N PHE A 135 -9.70 -7.52 -10.74
CA PHE A 135 -9.73 -8.98 -10.93
C PHE A 135 -10.75 -9.41 -11.99
#